data_AF-X1RNN7-F1
#
_entry.id   AF-X1RNN7-F1
#
_cell.length_a   1.000
_cell.length_b   1.000
_cell.length_c   1.000
_cell.angle_alpha   90.00
_cell.angle_beta   90.00
_cell.angle_gamma   90.00
#
_symmetry.space_group_name_H-M   'P 1'
#
loop_
_entity.id
_entity.type
_entity.pdbx_description
1 polymer ?
#
loop_
_entity_poly.entity_id
_entity_poly.type
_entity_poly.pdbx_seq_one_letter_code
_entity_poly.pdbx_strand_id
1 'polypeptide(L)'
;MRLLEIENPLRQIIHQFIADTYGIRKGLPDVQVLDRKQWAEKFPGMVGVSPALFHVRQNALYFVEVPPNPYDVAHEILHWYQAQEIGAENYLQEIKNPETRERYEKAADDVAGTFEHRLSTEFRRYGIIKEPAERARR
;
A
#
# COMPACT_ATOMS: atom_id res chain seq x y z
N MET A 1 -14.85 -11.98 7.06
CA MET A 1 -13.77 -12.30 6.11
C MET A 1 -12.52 -12.53 6.94
N ARG A 2 -11.84 -13.67 6.78
CA ARG A 2 -10.59 -13.98 7.49
C ARG A 2 -9.46 -13.18 6.84
N LEU A 3 -8.44 -12.75 7.60
CA LEU A 3 -7.34 -11.93 7.08
C LEU A 3 -6.68 -12.53 5.81
N LEU A 4 -6.46 -13.85 5.81
CA LEU A 4 -5.90 -14.59 4.68
C LEU A 4 -6.76 -14.56 3.40
N GLU A 5 -8.08 -14.34 3.53
CA GLU A 5 -9.00 -14.21 2.40
C GLU A 5 -8.84 -12.86 1.68
N ILE A 6 -8.19 -11.87 2.32
CA ILE A 6 -7.85 -10.56 1.72
C ILE A 6 -6.38 -10.51 1.31
N GLU A 7 -5.48 -11.01 2.15
CA GLU A 7 -4.04 -10.89 1.93
C GLU A 7 -3.60 -11.46 0.58
N ASN A 8 -4.07 -12.66 0.23
CA ASN A 8 -3.69 -13.30 -1.03
C ASN A 8 -4.19 -12.52 -2.27
N PRO A 9 -5.48 -12.15 -2.38
CA PRO A 9 -5.94 -11.26 -3.45
C PRO A 9 -5.23 -9.91 -3.48
N LEU A 10 -5.03 -9.28 -2.31
CA LEU A 10 -4.37 -7.97 -2.22
C LEU A 10 -2.94 -8.05 -2.75
N ARG A 11 -2.18 -9.08 -2.35
CA ARG A 11 -0.83 -9.34 -2.86
C ARG A 11 -0.81 -9.47 -4.38
N GLN A 12 -1.75 -10.22 -4.95
CA GLN A 12 -1.84 -10.38 -6.41
C GLN A 12 -2.12 -9.05 -7.12
N ILE A 13 -3.05 -8.25 -6.60
CA ILE A 13 -3.39 -6.94 -7.17
C ILE A 13 -2.19 -6.00 -7.10
N ILE A 14 -1.53 -5.90 -5.95
CA ILE A 14 -0.34 -5.05 -5.76
C ILE A 14 0.78 -5.47 -6.70
N HIS A 15 1.09 -6.77 -6.78
CA HIS A 15 2.15 -7.29 -7.65
C HIS A 15 1.85 -7.05 -9.12
N GLN A 16 0.61 -7.25 -9.55
CA GLN A 16 0.19 -6.98 -10.93
C GLN A 16 0.24 -5.48 -11.23
N PHE A 17 -0.25 -4.64 -10.31
CA PHE A 17 -0.20 -3.18 -10.45
C PHE A 17 1.25 -2.69 -10.60
N ILE A 18 2.17 -3.18 -9.77
CA ILE A 18 3.60 -2.85 -9.88
C ILE A 18 4.16 -3.26 -11.24
N ALA A 19 3.86 -4.49 -11.69
CA ALA A 19 4.34 -4.99 -12.97
C ALA A 19 3.84 -4.17 -14.15
N ASP A 20 2.57 -3.74 -14.11
CA ASP A 20 1.97 -2.96 -15.19
C ASP A 20 2.42 -1.50 -15.19
N THR A 21 2.62 -0.91 -14.01
CA THR A 21 2.94 0.52 -13.85
C THR A 21 4.44 0.79 -13.99
N TYR A 22 5.28 -0.08 -13.42
CA TYR A 22 6.74 0.12 -13.33
C TYR A 22 7.55 -0.92 -14.11
N GLY A 23 6.91 -1.95 -14.69
CA GLY A 23 7.61 -3.01 -15.42
C GLY A 23 8.40 -3.98 -14.53
N ILE A 24 8.26 -3.90 -13.21
CA ILE A 24 9.03 -4.70 -12.25
C ILE A 24 8.30 -6.01 -11.94
N ARG A 25 9.00 -7.14 -12.05
CA ARG A 25 8.46 -8.50 -11.79
C ARG A 25 9.26 -9.32 -10.79
N LYS A 26 10.38 -8.80 -10.32
CA LYS A 26 11.28 -9.45 -9.34
C LYS A 26 11.55 -8.48 -8.20
N GLY A 27 11.85 -9.00 -7.01
CA GLY A 27 12.07 -8.16 -5.82
C GLY A 27 10.81 -7.45 -5.32
N LEU A 28 9.63 -7.94 -5.72
CA LEU A 28 8.34 -7.39 -5.29
C LEU A 28 8.21 -7.42 -3.76
N PRO A 29 7.48 -6.47 -3.16
CA PRO A 29 7.35 -6.42 -1.72
C PRO A 29 6.51 -7.61 -1.23
N ASP A 30 6.81 -8.08 -0.02
CA ASP A 30 5.85 -8.89 0.72
C ASP A 30 4.62 -8.02 1.07
N VAL A 31 3.47 -8.66 1.25
CA VAL A 31 2.21 -8.00 1.59
C VAL A 31 1.60 -8.74 2.76
N GLN A 32 1.40 -8.04 3.86
CA GLN A 32 0.85 -8.60 5.10
C GLN A 32 -0.32 -7.75 5.58
N VAL A 33 -1.44 -8.41 5.86
CA VAL A 33 -2.61 -7.76 6.46
C VAL A 33 -2.69 -8.18 7.92
N LEU A 34 -2.56 -7.20 8.81
CA LEU A 34 -2.53 -7.41 10.25
C LEU A 34 -3.87 -7.00 10.87
N ASP A 35 -4.32 -7.73 11.89
CA ASP A 35 -5.34 -7.18 12.78
C ASP A 35 -4.75 -6.06 13.66
N ARG A 36 -5.62 -5.28 14.31
CA ARG A 36 -5.20 -4.14 15.16
C ARG A 36 -4.24 -4.55 16.29
N LYS A 37 -4.38 -5.76 16.85
CA LYS A 37 -3.51 -6.24 17.92
C LYS A 37 -2.13 -6.57 17.37
N GLN A 38 -2.07 -7.31 16.26
CA GLN A 38 -0.83 -7.63 15.56
C GLN A 38 -0.09 -6.36 15.08
N TRP A 39 -0.83 -5.35 14.59
CA TRP A 39 -0.25 -4.06 14.22
C TRP A 39 0.39 -3.35 15.42
N ALA A 40 -0.33 -3.23 16.53
CA ALA A 40 0.17 -2.58 17.73
C ALA A 40 1.39 -3.29 18.34
N GLU A 41 1.44 -4.63 18.25
CA GLU A 41 2.58 -5.43 18.68
C GLU A 41 3.80 -5.24 17.76
N LYS A 42 3.57 -5.14 16.44
CA LYS A 42 4.64 -5.02 15.44
C LYS A 42 5.20 -3.60 15.33
N PHE A 43 4.34 -2.59 15.48
CA PHE A 43 4.66 -1.17 15.33
C PHE A 43 4.24 -0.39 16.58
N PRO A 44 4.92 -0.61 17.73
CA PRO A 44 4.58 0.05 18.97
C PRO A 44 4.72 1.57 18.82
N GLY A 45 3.66 2.31 19.17
CA GLY A 45 3.63 3.77 19.10
C GLY A 45 3.10 4.36 17.79
N MET A 46 2.82 3.54 16.76
CA MET A 46 2.16 4.00 15.52
C MET A 46 0.63 4.00 15.62
N VAL A 47 0.09 4.25 16.82
CA VAL A 47 -1.35 4.24 17.08
C VAL A 47 -1.97 5.52 16.49
N GLY A 48 -2.86 5.39 15.51
CA GLY A 48 -3.56 6.52 14.88
C GLY A 48 -2.88 7.13 13.65
N VAL A 49 -1.77 6.53 13.18
CA VAL A 49 -1.14 6.85 11.88
C VAL A 49 -1.84 6.03 10.78
N SER A 50 -1.80 6.50 9.53
CA SER A 50 -2.43 5.89 8.35
C SER A 50 -2.32 4.36 8.37
N PRO A 51 -3.40 3.61 8.06
CA PRO A 51 -3.45 2.17 8.27
C PRO A 51 -2.58 1.34 7.30
N ALA A 52 -1.61 1.97 6.63
CA ALA A 52 -0.68 1.36 5.70
C ALA A 52 0.75 1.79 6.02
N LEU A 53 1.72 0.91 5.75
CA LEU A 53 3.13 1.20 5.94
C LEU A 53 4.00 0.35 5.02
N PHE A 54 4.89 0.99 4.26
CA PHE A 54 6.03 0.35 3.64
C PHE A 54 7.21 0.28 4.61
N HIS A 55 7.58 -0.95 5.00
CA HIS A 55 8.75 -1.20 5.83
C HIS A 55 9.98 -1.50 4.96
N VAL A 56 10.77 -0.45 4.70
CA VAL A 56 11.95 -0.45 3.82
C VAL A 56 12.86 -1.67 3.99
N ARG A 57 13.33 -1.93 5.22
CA ARG A 57 14.31 -3.02 5.47
C ARG A 57 13.76 -4.43 5.33
N GLN A 58 12.45 -4.59 5.45
CA GLN A 58 11.80 -5.90 5.31
C GLN A 58 11.25 -6.09 3.90
N ASN A 59 11.34 -5.05 3.05
CA ASN A 59 10.72 -5.00 1.74
C ASN A 59 9.25 -5.48 1.80
N ALA A 60 8.47 -4.93 2.73
CA ALA A 60 7.12 -5.40 3.04
C ALA A 60 6.14 -4.24 3.18
N LEU A 61 4.96 -4.40 2.60
CA LEU A 61 3.80 -3.53 2.77
C LEU A 61 2.88 -4.13 3.84
N TYR A 62 2.61 -3.34 4.87
CA TYR A 62 1.74 -3.69 5.97
C TYR A 62 0.45 -2.89 5.88
N PHE A 63 -0.68 -3.57 6.07
CA PHE A 63 -1.99 -2.94 6.13
C PHE A 63 -2.72 -3.38 7.40
N VAL A 64 -3.32 -2.44 8.11
CA VAL A 64 -4.25 -2.70 9.21
C VAL A 64 -5.64 -2.33 8.76
N GLU A 65 -6.64 -3.05 9.27
CA GLU A 65 -8.05 -2.87 8.89
C GLU A 65 -8.39 -3.34 7.47
N VAL A 66 -9.61 -3.84 7.33
CA VAL A 66 -10.07 -4.48 6.11
C VAL A 66 -11.43 -3.87 5.73
N PRO A 67 -11.61 -3.51 4.45
CA PRO A 67 -10.61 -3.56 3.37
C PRO A 67 -9.65 -2.35 3.38
N PRO A 68 -8.41 -2.50 2.89
CA PRO A 68 -7.49 -1.38 2.76
C PRO A 68 -8.00 -0.34 1.76
N ASN A 69 -7.66 0.93 1.99
CA ASN A 69 -7.97 2.01 1.07
C ASN A 69 -7.06 1.93 -0.18
N PRO A 70 -7.62 1.95 -1.41
CA PRO A 70 -6.83 2.02 -2.64
C PRO A 70 -5.82 3.18 -2.68
N TYR A 71 -6.15 4.32 -2.08
CA TYR A 71 -5.24 5.47 -1.97
C TYR A 71 -3.97 5.10 -1.20
N ASP A 72 -4.14 4.57 0.02
CA ASP A 72 -3.03 4.19 0.90
C ASP A 72 -2.15 3.12 0.25
N VAL A 73 -2.76 2.19 -0.49
CA VAL A 73 -2.02 1.15 -1.23
C VAL A 73 -1.15 1.76 -2.33
N ALA A 74 -1.68 2.68 -3.13
CA ALA A 74 -0.88 3.36 -4.16
C ALA A 74 0.24 4.23 -3.56
N HIS A 75 -0.06 4.93 -2.46
CA HIS A 75 0.88 5.77 -1.73
C HIS A 75 2.09 4.95 -1.27
N GLU A 76 1.86 3.84 -0.56
CA GLU A 76 2.95 3.00 -0.06
C GLU A 76 3.71 2.24 -1.17
N ILE A 77 3.05 1.91 -2.29
CA ILE A 77 3.73 1.34 -3.47
C ILE A 77 4.75 2.34 -4.03
N LEU A 78 4.46 3.64 -4.05
CA LEU A 78 5.44 4.61 -4.53
C LEU A 78 6.65 4.70 -3.60
N HIS A 79 6.45 4.70 -2.29
CA HIS A 79 7.56 4.64 -1.33
C HIS A 79 8.41 3.39 -1.50
N TRP A 80 7.78 2.23 -1.77
CA TRP A 80 8.49 1.03 -2.15
C TRP A 80 9.32 1.24 -3.43
N TYR A 81 8.72 1.79 -4.48
CA TYR A 81 9.39 2.03 -5.75
C TYR A 81 10.59 2.98 -5.60
N GLN A 82 10.40 4.12 -4.92
CA GLN A 82 11.46 5.08 -4.61
C GLN A 82 12.63 4.40 -3.88
N ALA A 83 12.34 3.55 -2.90
CA ALA A 83 13.39 2.82 -2.19
C ALA A 83 14.12 1.78 -3.05
N GLN A 84 13.47 1.18 -4.06
CA GLN A 84 14.14 0.28 -5.00
C GLN A 84 15.09 1.03 -5.93
N GLU A 85 14.71 2.23 -6.37
CA GLU A 85 15.50 3.02 -7.35
C GLU A 85 16.85 3.46 -6.78
N ILE A 86 16.89 3.84 -5.50
CA ILE A 86 18.12 4.35 -4.85
C ILE A 86 18.74 3.38 -3.85
N GLY A 87 18.05 2.29 -3.55
CA GLY A 87 18.42 1.31 -2.53
C GLY A 87 17.95 1.69 -1.12
N ALA A 88 17.62 0.66 -0.33
CA ALA A 88 16.99 0.77 0.99
C ALA A 88 17.70 1.74 1.95
N GLU A 89 19.02 1.63 2.10
CA GLU A 89 19.76 2.45 3.05
C GLU A 89 19.85 3.92 2.61
N ASN A 90 19.97 4.19 1.31
CA ASN A 90 19.97 5.57 0.79
C ASN A 90 18.60 6.22 1.01
N TYR A 91 17.51 5.49 0.70
CA TYR A 91 16.15 5.97 0.97
C TYR A 91 15.95 6.34 2.44
N LEU A 92 16.41 5.48 3.36
CA LEU A 92 16.34 5.77 4.80
C LEU A 92 17.16 6.98 5.24
N GLN A 93 18.26 7.31 4.55
CA GLN A 93 19.00 8.54 4.83
C GLN A 93 18.29 9.76 4.26
N GLU A 94 17.75 9.66 3.04
CA GLU A 94 17.06 10.75 2.37
C GLU A 94 15.79 11.18 3.11
N ILE A 95 14.96 10.25 3.57
CA ILE A 95 13.73 10.60 4.31
C ILE A 95 13.97 11.21 5.69
N LYS A 96 15.22 11.20 6.20
CA LYS A 96 15.58 11.95 7.41
C LYS A 96 15.71 13.44 7.13
N ASN A 97 16.00 13.82 5.88
CA ASN A 97 15.95 15.21 5.46
C ASN A 97 14.48 15.62 5.29
N PRO A 98 13.99 16.63 6.03
CA PRO A 98 12.59 17.05 5.95
C PRO A 98 12.15 17.47 4.55
N GLU A 99 13.00 18.16 3.78
CA GLU A 99 12.66 18.64 2.43
C GLU A 99 12.52 17.48 1.45
N THR A 100 13.45 16.52 1.52
CA THR A 100 13.40 15.31 0.68
C THR A 100 12.21 14.45 1.05
N ARG A 101 11.92 14.31 2.35
CA ARG A 101 10.73 13.63 2.83
C ARG A 101 9.46 14.26 2.27
N GLU A 102 9.29 15.58 2.43
CA GLU A 102 8.12 16.30 1.91
C GLU A 102 7.94 16.08 0.40
N ARG A 103 9.05 16.10 -0.36
CA ARG A 103 9.01 15.82 -1.80
C ARG A 103 8.52 14.39 -2.10
N TYR A 104 8.98 13.39 -1.35
CA TYR A 104 8.57 12.00 -1.53
C TYR A 104 7.11 11.77 -1.14
N GLU A 105 6.67 12.33 -0.03
CA GLU A 105 5.27 12.28 0.43
C GLU A 105 4.34 12.94 -0.59
N LYS A 106 4.71 14.15 -1.07
CA LYS A 106 3.92 14.83 -2.11
C LYS A 106 3.83 14.01 -3.40
N ALA A 107 4.94 13.41 -3.84
CA ALA A 107 4.93 12.54 -5.01
C ALA A 107 4.03 11.32 -4.79
N ALA A 108 4.04 10.74 -3.58
CA ALA A 108 3.21 9.61 -3.22
C ALA A 108 1.72 9.97 -3.24
N ASP A 109 1.37 11.15 -2.72
CA ASP A 109 -0.01 11.67 -2.76
C ASP A 109 -0.50 11.94 -4.19
N ASP A 110 0.33 12.59 -5.03
CA ASP A 110 -0.01 12.87 -6.43
C ASP A 110 -0.26 11.57 -7.23
N VAL A 111 0.59 10.56 -7.00
CA VAL A 111 0.49 9.22 -7.60
C VAL A 111 -0.73 8.47 -7.07
N ALA A 112 -0.98 8.52 -5.75
CA ALA A 112 -2.10 7.87 -5.12
C ALA A 112 -3.44 8.40 -5.65
N GLY A 113 -3.61 9.71 -5.75
CA GLY A 113 -4.79 10.32 -6.35
C GLY A 113 -5.01 9.94 -7.82
N THR A 114 -3.93 9.70 -8.55
CA THR A 114 -4.01 9.26 -9.97
C THR A 114 -4.45 7.81 -10.10
N PHE A 115 -3.99 6.92 -9.21
CA PHE A 115 -4.22 5.47 -9.32
C PHE A 115 -5.33 4.91 -8.45
N GLU A 116 -5.88 5.70 -7.52
CA GLU A 116 -6.93 5.29 -6.60
C GLU A 116 -8.10 4.62 -7.33
N HIS A 117 -8.59 5.21 -8.42
CA HIS A 117 -9.72 4.67 -9.19
C HIS A 117 -9.41 3.31 -9.82
N ARG A 118 -8.19 3.14 -10.35
CA ARG A 118 -7.74 1.89 -10.97
C ARG A 118 -7.66 0.77 -9.93
N LEU A 119 -7.02 1.03 -8.79
CA LEU A 119 -6.92 0.06 -7.70
C LEU A 119 -8.30 -0.25 -7.08
N SER A 120 -9.18 0.75 -6.95
CA SER A 120 -10.55 0.56 -6.49
C SER A 120 -11.33 -0.40 -7.39
N THR A 121 -11.14 -0.29 -8.71
CA THR A 121 -11.77 -1.19 -9.69
C THR A 121 -11.27 -2.63 -9.54
N GLU A 122 -9.96 -2.83 -9.39
CA GLU A 122 -9.40 -4.17 -9.15
C GLU A 122 -9.85 -4.72 -7.80
N PHE A 123 -9.92 -3.90 -6.74
CA PHE A 123 -10.39 -4.35 -5.43
C PHE A 123 -11.82 -4.87 -5.48
N ARG A 124 -12.70 -4.24 -6.28
CA ARG A 124 -14.07 -4.76 -6.51
C ARG A 124 -14.05 -6.07 -7.28
N ARG A 125 -13.25 -6.16 -8.33
CA ARG A 125 -13.11 -7.36 -9.17
C ARG A 125 -12.70 -8.59 -8.36
N TYR A 126 -11.82 -8.41 -7.37
CA TYR A 126 -11.35 -9.47 -6.48
C TYR A 126 -12.19 -9.62 -5.20
N GLY A 127 -13.28 -8.88 -5.05
CA GLY A 127 -14.18 -8.95 -3.90
C GLY A 127 -13.59 -8.43 -2.59
N ILE A 128 -12.49 -7.67 -2.64
CA ILE A 128 -11.87 -7.03 -1.47
C ILE A 128 -12.78 -5.93 -0.94
N ILE A 129 -13.29 -5.08 -1.84
CA ILE A 129 -14.33 -4.09 -1.51
C ILE A 129 -15.62 -4.45 -2.24
N LYS A 130 -16.76 -4.13 -1.63
CA LYS A 130 -18.06 -4.32 -2.28
C LYS A 130 -18.27 -3.25 -3.35
N GLU A 131 -19.01 -3.60 -4.40
CA GLU A 131 -19.63 -2.59 -5.26
C GLU A 131 -20.41 -1.60 -4.37
N PRO A 132 -20.33 -0.28 -4.64
CA PRO A 132 -21.29 0.64 -4.06
C PRO A 132 -22.66 0.10 -4.41
N ALA A 133 -23.56 -0.01 -3.44
CA ALA A 133 -24.92 -0.46 -3.69
C ALA A 133 -25.55 0.46 -4.74
N GLU A 134 -25.56 0.03 -6.01
CA GLU A 134 -26.25 0.78 -7.04
C GLU A 134 -27.70 0.89 -6.61
N ARG A 135 -28.15 2.15 -6.58
CA ARG A 135 -29.51 2.62 -6.33
C ARG A 135 -30.54 1.54 -6.68
N ALA A 136 -31.13 0.95 -5.64
CA ALA A 136 -32.32 0.10 -5.71
C ALA A 136 -33.58 0.89 -6.13
N ARG A 137 -33.47 1.72 -7.17
CA ARG A 137 -34.54 2.49 -7.79
C ARG A 137 -34.25 2.63 -9.29
N ARG A 138 -34.53 1.56 -10.02
CA ARG A 138 -35.21 1.65 -11.31
C ARG A 138 -36.46 0.80 -11.23
#